data_AF-A0A348XFR8-F1
#
_entry.id   AF-A0A348XFR8-F1
#
_cell.length_a   1.000
_cell.length_b   1.000
_cell.length_c   1.000
_cell.angle_alpha   90.00
_cell.angle_beta   90.00
_cell.angle_gamma   90.00
#
_symmetry.space_group_name_H-M   'P 1'
#
loop_
_entity.id
_entity.type
_entity.pdbx_description
1 polymer ?
#
loop_
_entity_poly.entity_id
_entity_poly.type
_entity_poly.pdbx_seq_one_letter_code
_entity_poly.pdbx_strand_id
1 'polypeptide(L)'
;MLGLSVFCASAGWIEDENGKTIIHVEVHQLPDPSDPSTANTAGVQAVKEFRKRFPQIFAERWRDTYKANPEIYGDHNWDHVEIRLHESTGISVEGVESDLLQIAGGMAPDVLYVNFRKSDNYIRNSFLYPLDEYVAMMPREEVDFRVNKKLWPVIQRRGPKSMEKQIWAFPYGGALGKVLLFRRDLFDLHNLPYPTRDFTWDDMLEVSRTVTDPAKGHYGMLLGRGKHESWYWITFLWSAGGEAMAYDEATNTWSCVFDSPEAAVALDFYTRLCTEKWTDEAGNLRRGYSSKDASESSTVKWDRGEIAMMMSYIDERVFSTINPDLTGMVPVPLGPTGIRGAELNSRMMGLFAEIKEPAVRDAAWEYIRWYSSPDAMEINTRVMVEGGLGRFVNPRFLRQFGYPEIERLAPKGWSEVFEIAIETGKPEPYGRNSNVAYGLMTYPIQEAEQMALNDQLPEDPEARLQIMQDLLKAANARANEEMIGVVTPAERTKRRIGAWIALCGILITFGFVFKRITSSFTPPAEFEGAARKSWDFKRYFWAYILLLPAVSTILVWQYAPLLRGSIMSFYDYRLLGDSAFV
;
A
#
# COMPACT_ATOMS: atom_id res chain seq x y z
N MET A 1 -23.87 22.23 34.49
CA MET A 1 -22.43 22.03 34.21
C MET A 1 -22.30 20.90 33.21
N LEU A 2 -21.80 21.26 32.01
CA LEU A 2 -21.09 20.43 31.03
C LEU A 2 -21.76 19.11 30.62
N GLY A 3 -22.68 19.21 29.65
CA GLY A 3 -23.00 18.10 28.77
C GLY A 3 -21.84 17.90 27.79
N LEU A 4 -21.13 16.78 27.91
CA LEU A 4 -20.23 16.29 26.88
C LEU A 4 -21.09 15.76 25.73
N SER A 5 -21.28 16.60 24.71
CA SER A 5 -21.67 16.16 23.38
C SER A 5 -20.56 15.25 22.85
N VAL A 6 -20.82 13.95 22.83
CA VAL A 6 -20.05 13.01 22.02
C VAL A 6 -20.38 13.35 20.58
N PHE A 7 -19.53 14.17 19.96
CA PHE A 7 -19.52 14.29 18.50
C PHE A 7 -19.28 12.89 17.96
N CYS A 8 -20.28 12.31 17.29
CA CYS A 8 -20.01 11.27 16.31
C CYS A 8 -19.09 11.92 15.28
N ALA A 9 -17.80 11.60 15.34
CA ALA A 9 -16.83 12.08 14.38
C ALA A 9 -17.21 11.52 13.00
N SER A 10 -17.82 12.34 12.15
CA SER A 10 -17.69 12.16 10.71
C SER A 10 -16.42 12.87 10.30
N ALA A 11 -15.68 12.29 9.36
CA ALA A 11 -14.66 13.05 8.67
C ALA A 11 -15.31 14.17 7.84
N GLY A 12 -14.62 15.31 7.84
CA GLY A 12 -15.03 16.59 7.28
C GLY A 12 -16.31 17.20 7.85
N TRP A 13 -16.36 18.53 7.90
CA TRP A 13 -17.57 19.27 8.31
C TRP A 13 -17.58 20.70 7.78
N ILE A 14 -18.73 21.37 7.90
CA ILE A 14 -18.90 22.78 7.56
C ILE A 14 -19.10 23.58 8.84
N GLU A 15 -18.40 24.69 8.98
CA GLU A 15 -18.50 25.61 10.12
C GLU A 15 -18.76 27.03 9.60
N ASP A 16 -19.83 27.69 10.08
CA ASP A 16 -20.04 29.11 9.83
C ASP A 16 -19.49 29.94 10.98
N GLU A 17 -18.47 30.76 10.71
CA GLU A 17 -17.77 31.57 11.70
C GLU A 17 -17.56 32.99 11.19
N ASN A 18 -17.98 34.00 11.97
CA ASN A 18 -17.74 35.43 11.67
C ASN A 18 -18.19 35.87 10.25
N GLY A 19 -19.32 35.33 9.78
CA GLY A 19 -19.87 35.64 8.46
C GLY A 19 -19.14 34.95 7.30
N LYS A 20 -18.32 33.94 7.57
CA LYS A 20 -17.65 33.09 6.58
C LYS A 20 -18.10 31.66 6.75
N THR A 21 -18.04 30.90 5.67
CA THR A 21 -18.29 29.46 5.66
C THR A 21 -16.98 28.71 5.48
N ILE A 22 -16.63 27.86 6.44
CA ILE A 22 -15.35 27.17 6.50
C ILE A 22 -15.62 25.69 6.23
N ILE A 23 -15.00 25.16 5.18
CA ILE A 23 -15.08 23.74 4.83
C ILE A 23 -13.85 23.05 5.42
N HIS A 24 -14.08 22.17 6.39
CA HIS A 24 -13.05 21.35 7.02
C HIS A 24 -12.93 20.04 6.26
N VAL A 25 -11.72 19.73 5.80
CA VAL A 25 -11.42 18.50 5.05
C VAL A 25 -10.29 17.76 5.77
N GLU A 26 -10.52 16.49 6.06
CA GLU A 26 -9.53 15.58 6.63
C GLU A 26 -8.82 14.81 5.51
N VAL A 27 -7.49 14.87 5.51
CA VAL A 27 -6.65 14.21 4.50
C VAL A 27 -5.70 13.23 5.17
N HIS A 28 -5.39 12.13 4.48
CA HIS A 28 -4.53 11.07 5.02
C HIS A 28 -3.18 11.57 5.57
N GLN A 29 -2.54 12.52 4.87
CA GLN A 29 -1.26 13.08 5.27
C GLN A 29 -1.14 14.53 4.80
N LEU A 30 -0.54 15.39 5.63
CA LEU A 30 -0.12 16.74 5.25
C LEU A 30 1.41 16.89 5.38
N PRO A 31 2.05 17.77 4.59
CA PRO A 31 3.43 18.17 4.81
C PRO A 31 3.60 18.78 6.22
N ASP A 32 4.66 18.39 6.93
CA ASP A 32 4.90 18.78 8.33
C ASP A 32 5.58 20.16 8.38
N PRO A 33 4.92 21.24 8.85
CA PRO A 33 5.54 22.57 8.87
C PRO A 33 6.80 22.69 9.75
N SER A 34 7.08 21.69 10.60
CA SER A 34 8.25 21.66 11.48
C SER A 34 9.48 21.01 10.84
N ASP A 35 9.34 20.24 9.76
CA ASP A 35 10.48 19.67 9.01
C ASP A 35 11.07 20.72 8.05
N PRO A 36 12.33 21.18 8.28
CA PRO A 36 12.96 22.19 7.46
C PRO A 36 13.51 21.66 6.12
N SER A 37 13.33 20.37 5.81
CA SER A 37 13.81 19.80 4.55
C SER A 37 13.17 20.54 3.35
N THR A 38 13.97 20.80 2.31
CA THR A 38 13.53 21.56 1.13
C THR A 38 12.33 20.88 0.45
N ALA A 39 12.34 19.54 0.35
CA ALA A 39 11.26 18.77 -0.26
C ALA A 39 9.95 18.89 0.54
N ASN A 40 10.02 18.83 1.87
CA ASN A 40 8.85 19.04 2.71
C ASN A 40 8.34 20.50 2.64
N THR A 41 9.27 21.47 2.66
CA THR A 41 8.96 22.89 2.54
C THR A 41 8.21 23.20 1.24
N ALA A 42 8.57 22.57 0.13
CA ALA A 42 7.86 22.68 -1.14
C ALA A 42 6.38 22.31 -0.99
N GLY A 43 6.10 21.14 -0.39
CA GLY A 43 4.75 20.68 -0.08
C GLY A 43 3.98 21.65 0.82
N VAL A 44 4.60 22.16 1.89
CA VAL A 44 3.99 23.14 2.80
C VAL A 44 3.58 24.41 2.05
N GLN A 45 4.44 24.92 1.15
CA GLN A 45 4.13 26.11 0.35
C GLN A 45 3.00 25.84 -0.65
N ALA A 46 2.99 24.67 -1.29
CA ALA A 46 1.91 24.29 -2.20
C ALA A 46 0.55 24.21 -1.49
N VAL A 47 0.50 23.65 -0.28
CA VAL A 47 -0.72 23.60 0.55
C VAL A 47 -1.13 24.99 1.03
N LYS A 48 -0.17 25.87 1.37
CA LYS A 48 -0.46 27.25 1.76
C LYS A 48 -1.08 28.04 0.61
N GLU A 49 -0.55 27.90 -0.60
CA GLU A 49 -1.10 28.58 -1.78
C GLU A 49 -2.48 28.03 -2.17
N PHE A 50 -2.70 26.72 -2.00
CA PHE A 50 -4.04 26.13 -2.16
C PHE A 50 -5.07 26.81 -1.27
N ARG A 51 -4.81 26.88 0.05
CA ARG A 51 -5.72 27.48 1.02
C ARG A 51 -6.04 28.94 0.68
N LYS A 52 -5.07 29.67 0.16
CA LYS A 52 -5.22 31.05 -0.29
C LYS A 52 -6.06 31.17 -1.57
N ARG A 53 -5.91 30.25 -2.52
CA ARG A 53 -6.64 30.27 -3.81
C ARG A 53 -7.99 29.58 -3.77
N PHE A 54 -8.24 28.74 -2.77
CA PHE A 54 -9.48 27.99 -2.63
C PHE A 54 -10.74 28.85 -2.73
N PRO A 55 -10.85 30.04 -2.11
CA PRO A 55 -12.07 30.85 -2.22
C PRO A 55 -12.38 31.28 -3.66
N GLN A 56 -11.33 31.57 -4.45
CA GLN A 56 -11.49 31.90 -5.86
C GLN A 56 -11.89 30.65 -6.67
N ILE A 57 -11.20 29.52 -6.46
CA ILE A 57 -11.52 28.24 -7.13
C ILE A 57 -12.97 27.85 -6.86
N PHE A 58 -13.42 28.00 -5.61
CA PHE A 58 -14.79 27.70 -5.21
C PHE A 58 -15.80 28.64 -5.86
N ALA A 59 -15.52 29.94 -5.86
CA ALA A 59 -16.38 30.94 -6.51
C ALA A 59 -16.55 30.68 -8.02
N GLU A 60 -15.49 30.23 -8.69
CA GLU A 60 -15.49 29.96 -10.14
C GLU A 60 -16.23 28.67 -10.52
N ARG A 61 -16.21 27.64 -9.65
CA ARG A 61 -16.68 26.29 -10.01
C ARG A 61 -17.95 25.83 -9.31
N TRP A 62 -18.15 26.26 -8.06
CA TRP A 62 -19.10 25.63 -7.14
C TRP A 62 -20.16 26.59 -6.61
N ARG A 63 -19.79 27.85 -6.32
CA ARG A 63 -20.67 28.83 -5.64
C ARG A 63 -22.05 28.97 -6.28
N ASP A 64 -22.10 29.20 -7.58
CA ASP A 64 -23.37 29.51 -8.25
C ASP A 64 -24.29 28.27 -8.27
N THR A 65 -23.70 27.07 -8.43
CA THR A 65 -24.41 25.79 -8.28
C THR A 65 -24.93 25.62 -6.86
N TYR A 66 -24.15 25.98 -5.84
CA TYR A 66 -24.55 25.79 -4.44
C TYR A 66 -25.68 26.73 -4.05
N LYS A 67 -25.60 28.00 -4.47
CA LYS A 67 -26.65 29.01 -4.25
C LYS A 67 -27.95 28.66 -4.99
N ALA A 68 -27.87 27.95 -6.11
CA ALA A 68 -29.04 27.51 -6.87
C ALA A 68 -29.72 26.26 -6.27
N ASN A 69 -29.03 25.48 -5.43
CA ASN A 69 -29.52 24.22 -4.87
C ASN A 69 -29.37 24.17 -3.33
N PRO A 70 -29.99 25.11 -2.58
CA PRO A 70 -29.87 25.18 -1.12
C PRO A 70 -30.41 23.94 -0.40
N GLU A 71 -31.27 23.15 -1.03
CA GLU A 71 -31.78 21.88 -0.51
C GLU A 71 -30.72 20.76 -0.46
N ILE A 72 -29.66 20.87 -1.27
CA ILE A 72 -28.55 19.91 -1.30
C ILE A 72 -27.38 20.43 -0.47
N TYR A 73 -27.03 21.71 -0.64
CA TYR A 73 -25.81 22.27 -0.06
C TYR A 73 -26.05 23.02 1.25
N GLY A 74 -27.29 23.40 1.56
CA GLY A 74 -27.61 24.20 2.73
C GLY A 74 -27.48 25.71 2.50
N ASP A 75 -27.97 26.47 3.48
CA ASP A 75 -27.99 27.94 3.48
C ASP A 75 -26.77 28.48 4.25
N HIS A 76 -25.63 28.50 3.57
CA HIS A 76 -24.36 29.01 4.08
C HIS A 76 -23.91 30.24 3.29
N ASN A 77 -22.91 30.99 3.80
CA ASN A 77 -22.35 32.13 3.10
C ASN A 77 -21.35 31.70 2.00
N TRP A 78 -21.88 31.14 0.93
CA TRP A 78 -21.11 30.66 -0.22
C TRP A 78 -20.33 31.75 -0.97
N ASP A 79 -20.61 33.02 -0.72
CA ASP A 79 -19.83 34.15 -1.25
C ASP A 79 -18.50 34.36 -0.49
N HIS A 80 -18.39 33.83 0.73
CA HIS A 80 -17.24 33.99 1.61
C HIS A 80 -16.81 32.65 2.23
N VAL A 81 -16.20 31.80 1.40
CA VAL A 81 -15.72 30.49 1.82
C VAL A 81 -14.23 30.46 2.18
N GLU A 82 -13.86 29.56 3.10
CA GLU A 82 -12.48 29.19 3.39
C GLU A 82 -12.34 27.66 3.51
N ILE A 83 -11.13 27.14 3.37
CA ILE A 83 -10.83 25.72 3.58
C ILE A 83 -9.83 25.54 4.72
N ARG A 84 -10.12 24.58 5.61
CA ARG A 84 -9.19 24.13 6.66
C ARG A 84 -8.89 22.63 6.43
N LEU A 85 -7.62 22.33 6.14
CA LEU A 85 -7.16 20.95 5.99
C LEU A 85 -6.64 20.42 7.32
N HIS A 86 -7.06 19.22 7.68
CA HIS A 86 -6.63 18.49 8.87
C HIS A 86 -5.93 17.22 8.44
N GLU A 87 -4.84 16.87 9.12
CA GLU A 87 -4.21 15.57 8.94
C GLU A 87 -4.95 14.53 9.77
N SER A 88 -5.21 13.36 9.18
CA SER A 88 -5.91 12.30 9.86
C SER A 88 -5.11 11.75 11.04
N THR A 89 -5.75 11.67 12.19
CA THR A 89 -5.17 11.07 13.40
C THR A 89 -5.81 9.71 13.64
N GLY A 90 -5.04 8.63 13.55
CA GLY A 90 -5.49 7.29 13.90
C GLY A 90 -4.48 6.51 14.72
N ILE A 91 -4.95 5.46 15.39
CA ILE A 91 -4.08 4.54 16.12
C ILE A 91 -3.33 3.68 15.11
N SER A 92 -2.01 3.82 15.04
CA SER A 92 -1.15 2.86 14.35
C SER A 92 -0.95 1.64 15.24
N VAL A 93 -1.41 0.47 14.79
CA VAL A 93 -1.11 -0.82 15.45
C VAL A 93 -0.14 -1.58 14.56
N GLU A 94 0.94 -2.08 15.14
CA GLU A 94 1.94 -2.86 14.41
C GLU A 94 1.30 -4.07 13.72
N GLY A 95 1.50 -4.20 12.41
CA GLY A 95 0.94 -5.28 11.60
C GLY A 95 -0.54 -5.13 11.21
N VAL A 96 -1.23 -4.07 11.64
CA VAL A 96 -2.61 -3.75 11.21
C VAL A 96 -2.63 -2.44 10.45
N GLU A 97 -3.32 -2.41 9.31
CA GLU A 97 -3.39 -1.21 8.49
C GLU A 97 -4.19 -0.10 9.18
N SER A 98 -3.56 1.05 9.42
CA SER A 98 -4.15 2.22 10.07
C SER A 98 -5.42 2.71 9.37
N ASP A 99 -5.41 2.73 8.03
CA ASP A 99 -6.52 3.28 7.24
C ASP A 99 -7.79 2.42 7.36
N LEU A 100 -7.63 1.08 7.38
CA LEU A 100 -8.77 0.17 7.58
C LEU A 100 -9.31 0.24 9.00
N LEU A 101 -8.45 0.45 10.00
CA LEU A 101 -8.87 0.68 11.38
C LEU A 101 -9.63 2.01 11.52
N GLN A 102 -9.16 3.07 10.86
CA GLN A 102 -9.84 4.35 10.81
C GLN A 102 -11.23 4.20 10.16
N ILE A 103 -11.32 3.51 9.02
CA ILE A 103 -12.61 3.22 8.36
C ILE A 103 -13.54 2.41 9.27
N ALA A 104 -13.06 1.30 9.85
CA ALA A 104 -13.87 0.49 10.77
C ALA A 104 -14.27 1.24 12.05
N GLY A 105 -13.44 2.20 12.48
CA GLY A 105 -13.68 3.07 13.62
C GLY A 105 -14.59 4.26 13.34
N GLY A 106 -15.00 4.48 12.08
CA GLY A 106 -15.78 5.64 11.66
C GLY A 106 -14.99 6.96 11.60
N MET A 107 -13.66 6.88 11.56
CA MET A 107 -12.71 8.01 11.55
C MET A 107 -11.94 8.08 10.23
N ALA A 108 -12.51 7.60 9.11
CA ALA A 108 -11.81 7.58 7.81
C ALA A 108 -11.64 8.99 7.27
N PRO A 109 -10.45 9.42 6.80
CA PRO A 109 -10.29 10.74 6.19
C PRO A 109 -11.11 10.89 4.90
N ASP A 110 -11.45 12.12 4.55
CA ASP A 110 -12.16 12.46 3.31
C ASP A 110 -11.29 12.14 2.08
N VAL A 111 -9.98 12.37 2.19
CA VAL A 111 -8.99 12.02 1.16
C VAL A 111 -8.12 10.86 1.63
N LEU A 112 -8.29 9.71 0.99
CA LEU A 112 -7.58 8.47 1.28
C LEU A 112 -6.31 8.34 0.43
N TYR A 113 -5.23 7.82 1.02
CA TYR A 113 -4.10 7.33 0.24
C TYR A 113 -4.46 5.98 -0.37
N VAL A 114 -4.24 5.84 -1.68
CA VAL A 114 -4.54 4.62 -2.42
C VAL A 114 -3.24 4.11 -3.06
N ASN A 115 -2.75 2.97 -2.58
CA ASN A 115 -1.65 2.22 -3.21
C ASN A 115 -2.19 1.21 -4.24
N PHE A 116 -1.38 0.85 -5.24
CA PHE A 116 -1.78 -0.04 -6.35
C PHE A 116 -2.30 -1.38 -5.84
N ARG A 117 -1.60 -2.04 -4.92
CA ARG A 117 -1.99 -3.34 -4.34
C ARG A 117 -3.29 -3.28 -3.55
N LYS A 118 -3.53 -2.18 -2.84
CA LYS A 118 -4.71 -2.01 -1.96
C LYS A 118 -5.94 -1.53 -2.70
N SER A 119 -5.74 -0.87 -3.84
CA SER A 119 -6.78 -0.18 -4.57
C SER A 119 -7.99 -1.07 -4.91
N ASP A 120 -7.79 -2.34 -5.23
CA ASP A 120 -8.91 -3.26 -5.49
C ASP A 120 -9.78 -3.51 -4.26
N ASN A 121 -9.16 -3.70 -3.09
CA ASN A 121 -9.88 -3.89 -1.83
C ASN A 121 -10.73 -2.67 -1.52
N TYR A 122 -10.21 -1.47 -1.76
CA TYR A 122 -10.95 -0.23 -1.52
C TYR A 122 -12.13 -0.08 -2.48
N ILE A 123 -11.93 -0.39 -3.77
CA ILE A 123 -13.00 -0.36 -4.77
C ILE A 123 -14.11 -1.36 -4.43
N ARG A 124 -13.76 -2.62 -4.15
CA ARG A 124 -14.73 -3.69 -3.92
C ARG A 124 -15.53 -3.53 -2.63
N ASN A 125 -14.90 -2.98 -1.60
CA ASN A 125 -15.60 -2.63 -0.35
C ASN A 125 -16.37 -1.30 -0.45
N SER A 126 -16.41 -0.67 -1.63
CA SER A 126 -17.09 0.62 -1.85
C SER A 126 -16.58 1.72 -0.93
N PHE A 127 -15.30 1.70 -0.55
CA PHE A 127 -14.69 2.77 0.24
C PHE A 127 -14.32 3.99 -0.61
N LEU A 128 -14.21 3.83 -1.93
CA LEU A 128 -13.87 4.92 -2.83
C LEU A 128 -15.10 5.46 -3.53
N TYR A 129 -15.21 6.78 -3.59
CA TYR A 129 -16.15 7.48 -4.45
C TYR A 129 -15.59 7.53 -5.88
N PRO A 130 -16.40 7.23 -6.92
CA PRO A 130 -15.98 7.33 -8.31
C PRO A 130 -15.73 8.79 -8.72
N LEU A 131 -14.61 9.05 -9.38
CA LEU A 131 -14.13 10.38 -9.74
C LEU A 131 -14.54 10.81 -11.17
N ASP A 132 -15.36 10.02 -11.87
CA ASP A 132 -15.68 10.23 -13.28
C ASP A 132 -16.27 11.63 -13.55
N GLU A 133 -17.22 12.08 -12.73
CA GLU A 133 -17.85 13.41 -12.86
C GLU A 133 -16.83 14.53 -12.70
N TYR A 134 -15.91 14.37 -11.76
CA TYR A 134 -14.88 15.34 -11.46
C TYR A 134 -13.80 15.42 -12.54
N VAL A 135 -13.34 14.26 -13.02
CA VAL A 135 -12.34 14.18 -14.09
C VAL A 135 -12.93 14.68 -15.41
N ALA A 136 -14.23 14.47 -15.68
CA ALA A 136 -14.91 15.00 -16.86
C ALA A 136 -14.93 16.55 -16.91
N MET A 137 -14.86 17.22 -15.75
CA MET A 137 -14.76 18.68 -15.65
C MET A 137 -13.33 19.21 -15.79
N MET A 138 -12.32 18.34 -15.84
CA MET A 138 -10.94 18.76 -16.02
C MET A 138 -10.61 18.99 -17.50
N PRO A 139 -9.83 20.03 -17.84
CA PRO A 139 -9.18 20.12 -19.14
C PRO A 139 -8.34 18.88 -19.40
N ARG A 140 -8.41 18.33 -20.62
CA ARG A 140 -7.66 17.12 -20.99
C ARG A 140 -6.15 17.28 -20.80
N GLU A 141 -5.62 18.46 -21.06
CA GLU A 141 -4.20 18.78 -20.86
C GLU A 141 -3.78 18.65 -19.38
N GLU A 142 -4.65 18.98 -18.44
CA GLU A 142 -4.39 18.84 -16.99
C GLU A 142 -4.37 17.36 -16.58
N VAL A 143 -5.26 16.55 -17.17
CA VAL A 143 -5.28 15.09 -16.97
C VAL A 143 -4.01 14.46 -17.55
N ASP A 144 -3.68 14.77 -18.80
CA ASP A 144 -2.51 14.22 -19.51
C ASP A 144 -1.17 14.67 -18.88
N PHE A 145 -1.13 15.87 -18.30
CA PHE A 145 0.02 16.35 -17.52
C PHE A 145 0.34 15.45 -16.32
N ARG A 146 -0.71 14.94 -15.68
CA ARG A 146 -0.65 14.26 -14.37
C ARG A 146 -0.70 12.74 -14.47
N VAL A 147 -1.51 12.18 -15.36
CA VAL A 147 -1.75 10.75 -15.47
C VAL A 147 -0.93 10.15 -16.60
N ASN A 148 0.14 9.44 -16.25
CA ASN A 148 0.88 8.64 -17.23
C ASN A 148 -0.03 7.54 -17.80
N LYS A 149 0.04 7.32 -19.12
CA LYS A 149 -0.81 6.33 -19.82
C LYS A 149 -0.80 4.91 -19.21
N LYS A 150 0.32 4.52 -18.60
CA LYS A 150 0.49 3.22 -17.95
C LYS A 150 -0.27 3.07 -16.63
N LEU A 151 -0.77 4.17 -16.07
CA LEU A 151 -1.53 4.18 -14.83
C LEU A 151 -3.03 4.01 -15.04
N TRP A 152 -3.55 4.29 -16.25
CA TRP A 152 -4.97 4.14 -16.57
C TRP A 152 -5.55 2.76 -16.22
N PRO A 153 -4.88 1.63 -16.52
CA PRO A 153 -5.38 0.31 -16.14
C PRO A 153 -5.53 0.10 -14.63
N VAL A 154 -4.77 0.85 -13.81
CA VAL A 154 -4.82 0.79 -12.34
C VAL A 154 -5.94 1.67 -11.78
N ILE A 155 -6.10 2.88 -12.32
CA ILE A 155 -7.07 3.85 -11.79
C ILE A 155 -8.47 3.71 -12.37
N GLN A 156 -8.60 3.20 -13.61
CA GLN A 156 -9.87 3.03 -14.30
C GLN A 156 -10.26 1.55 -14.35
N ARG A 157 -11.16 1.14 -13.44
CA ARG A 157 -11.56 -0.26 -13.26
C ARG A 157 -13.04 -0.40 -12.96
N ARG A 158 -13.56 -1.62 -13.09
CA ARG A 158 -14.96 -1.93 -12.75
C ARG A 158 -15.16 -1.85 -11.23
N GLY A 159 -16.24 -1.21 -10.82
CA GLY A 159 -16.67 -1.19 -9.42
C GLY A 159 -17.55 -2.38 -9.04
N PRO A 160 -17.89 -2.52 -7.75
CA PRO A 160 -18.84 -3.55 -7.31
C PRO A 160 -20.28 -3.28 -7.76
N LYS A 161 -20.62 -2.03 -8.10
CA LYS A 161 -21.99 -1.59 -8.44
C LYS A 161 -22.22 -1.39 -9.95
N SER A 162 -21.18 -1.42 -10.77
CA SER A 162 -21.27 -1.17 -12.21
C SER A 162 -20.31 -2.07 -13.00
N MET A 163 -20.77 -2.55 -14.15
CA MET A 163 -19.94 -3.26 -15.13
C MET A 163 -19.09 -2.32 -15.99
N GLU A 164 -19.38 -1.01 -15.95
CA GLU A 164 -18.59 0.02 -16.60
C GLU A 164 -17.32 0.32 -15.79
N LYS A 165 -16.23 0.66 -16.49
CA LYS A 165 -14.98 1.07 -15.83
C LYS A 165 -15.13 2.51 -15.36
N GLN A 166 -14.86 2.75 -14.08
CA GLN A 166 -14.93 4.04 -13.41
C GLN A 166 -13.54 4.45 -12.93
N ILE A 167 -13.31 5.74 -12.74
CA ILE A 167 -12.05 6.28 -12.20
C ILE A 167 -12.12 6.30 -10.67
N TRP A 168 -11.25 5.59 -9.96
CA TRP A 168 -11.34 5.41 -8.50
C TRP A 168 -10.32 6.20 -7.69
N ALA A 169 -9.23 6.60 -8.32
CA ALA A 169 -8.15 7.32 -7.67
C ALA A 169 -7.44 8.22 -8.68
N PHE A 170 -6.80 9.26 -8.19
CA PHE A 170 -6.06 10.21 -8.99
C PHE A 170 -4.59 10.26 -8.55
N PRO A 171 -3.63 9.97 -9.45
CA PRO A 171 -2.20 9.98 -9.15
C PRO A 171 -1.71 11.30 -8.56
N TYR A 172 -0.68 11.33 -7.72
CA TYR A 172 0.05 12.54 -7.34
C TYR A 172 1.55 12.26 -7.33
N GLY A 173 2.37 13.27 -7.68
CA GLY A 173 3.83 13.08 -7.84
C GLY A 173 4.26 12.31 -9.11
N GLY A 174 3.31 11.93 -9.98
CA GLY A 174 3.59 11.25 -11.25
C GLY A 174 3.95 9.77 -11.12
N ALA A 175 4.32 9.17 -12.25
CA ALA A 175 4.74 7.77 -12.29
C ALA A 175 6.17 7.61 -11.76
N LEU A 176 6.38 6.61 -10.90
CA LEU A 176 7.63 6.31 -10.21
C LEU A 176 8.26 5.07 -10.83
N GLY A 177 9.28 5.26 -11.65
CA GLY A 177 10.04 4.16 -12.26
C GLY A 177 11.14 3.66 -11.34
N LYS A 178 11.35 2.34 -11.31
CA LYS A 178 12.48 1.71 -10.62
C LYS A 178 13.75 1.76 -11.48
N VAL A 179 14.89 2.00 -10.85
CA VAL A 179 16.22 2.05 -11.48
C VAL A 179 17.25 1.32 -10.62
N LEU A 180 18.46 1.12 -11.17
CA LEU A 180 19.61 0.68 -10.41
C LEU A 180 20.46 1.89 -9.99
N LEU A 181 20.61 2.09 -8.69
CA LEU A 181 21.58 3.01 -8.12
C LEU A 181 22.89 2.26 -7.85
N PHE A 182 24.03 2.91 -8.07
CA PHE A 182 25.34 2.33 -7.78
C PHE A 182 26.29 3.34 -7.12
N ARG A 183 27.21 2.84 -6.30
CA ARG A 183 28.23 3.60 -5.57
C ARG A 183 29.52 3.71 -6.37
N ARG A 184 29.82 4.91 -6.88
CA ARG A 184 31.00 5.17 -7.71
C ARG A 184 32.31 4.83 -7.00
N ASP A 185 32.40 5.17 -5.73
CA ASP A 185 33.57 4.91 -4.89
C ASP A 185 33.87 3.42 -4.71
N LEU A 186 32.84 2.56 -4.60
CA LEU A 186 33.04 1.11 -4.58
C LEU A 186 33.45 0.56 -5.95
N PHE A 187 32.98 1.15 -7.05
CA PHE A 187 33.47 0.78 -8.38
C PHE A 187 34.91 1.23 -8.59
N ASP A 188 35.27 2.44 -8.18
CA ASP A 188 36.63 2.99 -8.27
C ASP A 188 37.62 2.17 -7.45
N LEU A 189 37.24 1.79 -6.22
CA LEU A 189 38.06 0.96 -5.32
C LEU A 189 38.49 -0.35 -5.99
N HIS A 190 37.62 -0.93 -6.82
CA HIS A 190 37.85 -2.19 -7.50
C HIS A 190 38.25 -2.01 -8.99
N ASN A 191 38.48 -0.77 -9.44
CA ASN A 191 38.78 -0.42 -10.83
C ASN A 191 37.75 -0.95 -11.84
N LEU A 192 36.47 -0.95 -11.45
CA LEU A 192 35.37 -1.42 -12.29
C LEU A 192 34.82 -0.28 -13.16
N PRO A 193 34.47 -0.53 -14.43
CA PRO A 193 33.77 0.44 -15.24
C PRO A 193 32.39 0.71 -14.64
N TYR A 194 31.95 1.97 -14.67
CA TYR A 194 30.62 2.31 -14.19
C TYR A 194 29.53 1.68 -15.06
N PRO A 195 28.41 1.24 -14.46
CA PRO A 195 27.25 0.76 -15.21
C PRO A 195 26.80 1.82 -16.22
N THR A 196 26.38 1.35 -17.40
CA THR A 196 25.77 2.18 -18.44
C THR A 196 24.31 1.74 -18.66
N ARG A 197 23.60 2.35 -19.60
CA ARG A 197 22.27 1.85 -19.97
C ARG A 197 22.31 0.38 -20.39
N ASP A 198 23.39 -0.08 -21.01
CA ASP A 198 23.52 -1.43 -21.57
C ASP A 198 23.93 -2.49 -20.52
N PHE A 199 23.99 -2.11 -19.24
CA PHE A 199 24.32 -3.02 -18.13
C PHE A 199 23.35 -4.20 -18.07
N THR A 200 23.89 -5.41 -17.91
CA THR A 200 23.16 -6.68 -17.93
C THR A 200 23.14 -7.36 -16.56
N TRP A 201 22.34 -8.42 -16.43
CA TRP A 201 22.36 -9.30 -15.26
C TRP A 201 23.72 -9.98 -15.04
N ASP A 202 24.41 -10.35 -16.12
CA ASP A 202 25.74 -10.98 -16.02
C ASP A 202 26.77 -9.97 -15.49
N ASP A 203 26.74 -8.73 -15.99
CA ASP A 203 27.59 -7.65 -15.46
C ASP A 203 27.28 -7.38 -13.98
N MET A 204 26.00 -7.35 -13.61
CA MET A 204 25.57 -7.19 -12.21
C MET A 204 26.17 -8.29 -11.32
N LEU A 205 26.12 -9.54 -11.76
CA LEU A 205 26.66 -10.66 -10.99
C LEU A 205 28.18 -10.62 -10.90
N GLU A 206 28.88 -10.26 -11.98
CA GLU A 206 30.34 -10.10 -12.00
C GLU A 206 30.81 -8.97 -11.07
N VAL A 207 30.16 -7.81 -11.13
CA VAL A 207 30.41 -6.71 -10.19
C VAL A 207 30.15 -7.18 -8.76
N SER A 208 29.04 -7.89 -8.53
CA SER A 208 28.69 -8.37 -7.19
C SER A 208 29.73 -9.33 -6.64
N ARG A 209 30.26 -10.25 -7.46
CA ARG A 209 31.37 -11.14 -7.11
C ARG A 209 32.64 -10.36 -6.76
N THR A 210 32.94 -9.31 -7.51
CA THR A 210 34.19 -8.55 -7.36
C THR A 210 34.19 -7.64 -6.14
N VAL A 211 33.07 -6.96 -5.87
CA VAL A 211 32.96 -5.97 -4.78
C VAL A 211 32.70 -6.62 -3.42
N THR A 212 32.11 -7.81 -3.38
CA THR A 212 31.73 -8.43 -2.11
C THR A 212 32.96 -8.82 -1.28
N ASP A 213 33.11 -8.15 -0.13
CA ASP A 213 34.14 -8.40 0.87
C ASP A 213 33.49 -8.39 2.27
N PRO A 214 33.10 -9.58 2.78
CA PRO A 214 32.47 -9.69 4.09
C PRO A 214 33.36 -9.23 5.26
N ALA A 215 34.70 -9.21 5.09
CA ALA A 215 35.60 -8.74 6.13
C ALA A 215 35.55 -7.22 6.29
N LYS A 216 35.26 -6.50 5.20
CA LYS A 216 35.02 -5.05 5.19
C LYS A 216 33.53 -4.67 5.27
N GLY A 217 32.65 -5.67 5.26
CA GLY A 217 31.20 -5.46 5.22
C GLY A 217 30.68 -4.97 3.87
N HIS A 218 31.46 -5.10 2.79
CA HIS A 218 31.04 -4.69 1.45
C HIS A 218 30.24 -5.81 0.76
N TYR A 219 29.13 -5.45 0.12
CA TYR A 219 28.27 -6.37 -0.63
C TYR A 219 27.90 -5.79 -1.99
N GLY A 220 27.79 -6.66 -2.99
CA GLY A 220 27.43 -6.27 -4.35
C GLY A 220 26.04 -5.66 -4.47
N MET A 221 25.05 -6.24 -3.78
CA MET A 221 23.65 -5.84 -3.91
C MET A 221 22.95 -5.72 -2.55
N LEU A 222 22.04 -4.76 -2.42
CA LEU A 222 21.06 -4.73 -1.34
C LEU A 222 19.77 -5.43 -1.78
N LEU A 223 19.37 -6.47 -1.06
CA LEU A 223 18.11 -7.20 -1.27
C LEU A 223 17.36 -7.35 0.05
N GLY A 224 16.08 -7.69 0.00
CA GLY A 224 15.26 -7.93 1.19
C GLY A 224 15.23 -9.40 1.60
N ARG A 225 14.80 -9.64 2.83
CA ARG A 225 14.39 -10.95 3.35
C ARG A 225 13.06 -10.83 4.06
N GLY A 226 12.30 -11.91 4.09
CA GLY A 226 11.04 -12.01 4.84
C GLY A 226 9.81 -11.94 3.94
N LYS A 227 8.65 -11.59 4.50
CA LYS A 227 7.32 -11.76 3.89
C LYS A 227 7.12 -11.09 2.51
N HIS A 228 7.92 -10.06 2.20
CA HIS A 228 7.79 -9.28 0.97
C HIS A 228 9.08 -9.27 0.13
N GLU A 229 9.90 -10.31 0.27
CA GLU A 229 11.15 -10.44 -0.48
C GLU A 229 10.95 -10.43 -2.00
N SER A 230 9.83 -10.96 -2.48
CA SER A 230 9.49 -10.93 -3.90
C SER A 230 9.32 -9.53 -4.49
N TRP A 231 9.20 -8.47 -3.68
CA TRP A 231 9.28 -7.07 -4.14
C TRP A 231 10.65 -6.72 -4.75
N TYR A 232 11.71 -7.36 -4.27
CA TYR A 232 13.05 -7.26 -4.88
C TYR A 232 13.16 -8.16 -6.11
N TRP A 233 12.50 -9.32 -6.09
CA TRP A 233 12.54 -10.30 -7.17
C TRP A 233 11.74 -9.90 -8.42
N ILE A 234 10.64 -9.17 -8.29
CA ILE A 234 9.69 -8.93 -9.40
C ILE A 234 10.31 -8.22 -10.61
N THR A 235 11.30 -7.37 -10.37
CA THR A 235 12.08 -6.71 -11.43
C THR A 235 12.85 -7.74 -12.26
N PHE A 236 13.34 -8.81 -11.62
CA PHE A 236 13.99 -9.91 -12.33
C PHE A 236 12.97 -10.74 -13.11
N LEU A 237 11.83 -11.09 -12.50
CA LEU A 237 10.74 -11.80 -13.19
C LEU A 237 10.36 -11.11 -14.51
N TRP A 238 10.10 -9.80 -14.46
CA TRP A 238 9.71 -9.06 -15.65
C TRP A 238 10.84 -8.86 -16.65
N SER A 239 12.09 -8.67 -16.21
CA SER A 239 13.21 -8.54 -17.14
C SER A 239 13.61 -9.86 -17.80
N ALA A 240 13.26 -11.02 -17.20
CA ALA A 240 13.35 -12.31 -17.89
C ALA A 240 12.23 -12.51 -18.92
N GLY A 241 11.13 -11.75 -18.84
CA GLY A 241 9.96 -11.88 -19.72
C GLY A 241 8.76 -12.57 -19.06
N GLY A 242 8.85 -12.95 -17.78
CA GLY A 242 7.72 -13.49 -17.03
C GLY A 242 6.71 -12.42 -16.61
N GLU A 243 5.63 -12.86 -15.95
CA GLU A 243 4.57 -11.99 -15.45
C GLU A 243 4.08 -12.45 -14.08
N ALA A 244 3.67 -11.53 -13.21
CA ALA A 244 3.17 -11.85 -11.88
C ALA A 244 1.68 -12.23 -11.92
N MET A 245 0.87 -11.41 -12.60
CA MET A 245 -0.57 -11.56 -12.67
C MET A 245 -1.11 -11.23 -14.05
N ALA A 246 -2.16 -11.93 -14.46
CA ALA A 246 -2.90 -11.68 -15.69
C ALA A 246 -4.37 -11.39 -15.39
N TYR A 247 -4.96 -10.49 -16.19
CA TYR A 247 -6.38 -10.18 -16.16
C TYR A 247 -7.05 -10.68 -17.43
N ASP A 248 -8.10 -11.48 -17.27
CA ASP A 248 -8.97 -11.91 -18.34
C ASP A 248 -10.20 -11.00 -18.39
N GLU A 249 -10.28 -10.15 -19.42
CA GLU A 249 -11.39 -9.21 -19.61
C GLU A 249 -12.74 -9.92 -19.85
N ALA A 250 -12.73 -11.11 -20.48
CA ALA A 250 -13.93 -11.85 -20.85
C ALA A 250 -14.60 -12.47 -19.62
N THR A 251 -13.80 -13.03 -18.72
CA THR A 251 -14.30 -13.61 -17.46
C THR A 251 -14.30 -12.62 -16.29
N ASN A 252 -13.71 -11.44 -16.46
CA ASN A 252 -13.49 -10.45 -15.41
C ASN A 252 -12.72 -11.03 -14.21
N THR A 253 -11.73 -11.90 -14.48
CA THR A 253 -10.97 -12.58 -13.44
C THR A 253 -9.49 -12.23 -13.49
N TRP A 254 -8.88 -12.18 -12.30
CA TRP A 254 -7.44 -12.07 -12.13
C TRP A 254 -6.87 -13.43 -11.76
N SER A 255 -5.70 -13.75 -12.27
CA SER A 255 -4.95 -14.95 -11.92
C SER A 255 -3.46 -14.66 -11.78
N CYS A 256 -2.78 -15.43 -10.95
CA CYS A 256 -1.33 -15.46 -10.87
C CYS A 256 -0.77 -16.30 -12.02
N VAL A 257 0.32 -15.82 -12.62
CA VAL A 257 0.98 -16.44 -13.80
C VAL A 257 2.50 -16.41 -13.68
N PHE A 258 3.02 -16.45 -12.45
CA PHE A 258 4.46 -16.36 -12.16
C PHE A 258 5.21 -17.71 -12.27
N ASP A 259 4.66 -18.66 -13.01
CA ASP A 259 5.18 -20.01 -13.23
C ASP A 259 5.60 -20.26 -14.68
N SER A 260 6.10 -19.24 -15.37
CA SER A 260 6.66 -19.40 -16.72
C SER A 260 8.12 -19.89 -16.69
N PRO A 261 8.65 -20.50 -17.76
CA PRO A 261 10.08 -20.82 -17.89
C PRO A 261 11.00 -19.63 -17.64
N GLU A 262 10.59 -18.44 -18.05
CA GLU A 262 11.30 -17.18 -17.81
C GLU A 262 11.34 -16.83 -16.32
N ALA A 263 10.28 -17.14 -15.57
CA ALA A 263 10.25 -16.98 -14.13
C ALA A 263 11.25 -17.93 -13.44
N ALA A 264 11.44 -19.15 -13.95
CA ALA A 264 12.47 -20.07 -13.44
C ALA A 264 13.88 -19.52 -13.63
N VAL A 265 14.17 -18.87 -14.77
CA VAL A 265 15.44 -18.18 -15.03
C VAL A 265 15.66 -17.02 -14.05
N ALA A 266 14.62 -16.22 -13.80
CA ALA A 266 14.69 -15.13 -12.82
C ALA A 266 14.92 -15.64 -11.39
N LEU A 267 14.26 -16.73 -11.00
CA LEU A 267 14.42 -17.36 -9.68
C LEU A 267 15.82 -17.96 -9.51
N ASP A 268 16.37 -18.63 -10.53
CA ASP A 268 17.74 -19.14 -10.49
C ASP A 268 18.76 -18.02 -10.32
N PHE A 269 18.66 -16.96 -11.13
CA PHE A 269 19.55 -15.82 -11.06
C PHE A 269 19.52 -15.14 -9.68
N TYR A 270 18.32 -14.88 -9.16
CA TYR A 270 18.15 -14.29 -7.83
C TYR A 270 18.72 -15.19 -6.73
N THR A 271 18.47 -16.50 -6.81
CA THR A 271 19.01 -17.49 -5.85
C THR A 271 20.54 -17.48 -5.87
N ARG A 272 21.16 -17.42 -7.05
CA ARG A 272 22.62 -17.34 -7.20
C ARG A 272 23.20 -16.07 -6.59
N LEU A 273 22.60 -14.90 -6.83
CA LEU A 273 23.00 -13.65 -6.17
C LEU A 273 23.00 -13.78 -4.63
N CYS A 274 22.11 -14.60 -4.08
CA CYS A 274 21.92 -14.72 -2.64
C CYS A 274 22.68 -15.87 -1.99
N THR A 275 23.08 -16.90 -2.75
CA THR A 275 23.55 -18.16 -2.16
C THR A 275 24.71 -18.84 -2.88
N GLU A 276 25.18 -18.31 -4.01
CA GLU A 276 26.30 -18.89 -4.76
C GLU A 276 27.51 -19.08 -3.86
N LYS A 277 28.10 -20.29 -3.88
CA LYS A 277 29.24 -20.63 -3.03
C LYS A 277 30.52 -20.05 -3.62
N TRP A 278 31.36 -19.52 -2.74
CA TRP A 278 32.70 -19.09 -3.08
C TRP A 278 33.61 -19.16 -1.85
N THR A 279 34.91 -19.09 -2.06
CA THR A 279 35.90 -19.08 -0.97
C THR A 279 36.55 -17.70 -0.91
N ASP A 280 36.54 -17.08 0.26
CA ASP A 280 37.18 -15.76 0.44
C ASP A 280 38.71 -15.85 0.49
N GLU A 281 39.40 -14.70 0.45
CA GLU A 281 40.87 -14.64 0.51
C GLU A 281 41.45 -15.27 1.79
N ALA A 282 40.65 -15.34 2.86
CA ALA A 282 41.02 -15.97 4.12
C ALA A 282 40.72 -17.49 4.16
N GLY A 283 40.26 -18.08 3.05
CA GLY A 283 39.96 -19.50 2.94
C GLY A 283 38.62 -19.92 3.55
N ASN A 284 37.76 -18.98 3.95
CA ASN A 284 36.46 -19.30 4.51
C ASN A 284 35.44 -19.51 3.38
N LEU A 285 34.60 -20.53 3.56
CA LEU A 285 33.44 -20.73 2.71
C LEU A 285 32.42 -19.61 2.93
N ARG A 286 32.06 -18.91 1.86
CA ARG A 286 31.05 -17.85 1.81
C ARG A 286 29.92 -18.22 0.86
N ARG A 287 28.80 -17.51 1.00
CA ARG A 287 27.62 -17.67 0.16
C ARG A 287 26.97 -16.35 -0.15
N GLY A 288 26.63 -16.17 -1.42
CA GLY A 288 25.96 -14.99 -1.92
C GLY A 288 26.84 -13.75 -1.97
N TYR A 289 26.26 -12.72 -2.59
CA TYR A 289 26.86 -11.41 -2.83
C TYR A 289 25.93 -10.28 -2.40
N SER A 290 24.76 -10.61 -1.87
CA SER A 290 23.76 -9.64 -1.41
C SER A 290 23.72 -9.53 0.12
N SER A 291 23.46 -8.31 0.60
CA SER A 291 23.10 -8.07 2.00
C SER A 291 21.58 -8.07 2.13
N LYS A 292 21.07 -8.85 3.10
CA LYS A 292 19.63 -9.00 3.38
C LYS A 292 19.27 -8.79 4.86
N ASP A 293 19.99 -7.90 5.51
CA ASP A 293 19.79 -7.64 6.95
C ASP A 293 18.36 -7.17 7.22
N ALA A 294 17.75 -7.75 8.26
CA ALA A 294 16.34 -7.58 8.60
C ALA A 294 16.00 -6.23 9.28
N SER A 295 16.90 -5.24 9.26
CA SER A 295 16.65 -3.96 9.93
C SER A 295 15.68 -3.07 9.14
N GLU A 296 14.72 -2.48 9.83
CA GLU A 296 13.64 -1.63 9.28
C GLU A 296 14.11 -0.42 8.47
N SER A 297 15.38 -0.02 8.59
CA SER A 297 16.01 0.89 7.63
C SER A 297 16.90 0.09 6.70
N SER A 298 16.29 -0.43 5.63
CA SER A 298 16.96 -1.21 4.59
C SER A 298 18.12 -0.46 3.92
N THR A 299 18.20 0.87 4.06
CA THR A 299 19.21 1.72 3.44
C THR A 299 20.41 2.07 4.33
N VAL A 300 20.46 1.68 5.62
CA VAL A 300 21.59 2.06 6.50
C VAL A 300 22.94 1.64 5.94
N LYS A 301 23.03 0.41 5.42
CA LYS A 301 24.27 -0.08 4.80
C LYS A 301 24.62 0.69 3.52
N TRP A 302 23.62 1.08 2.75
CA TRP A 302 23.81 1.94 1.59
C TRP A 302 24.40 3.30 2.01
N ASP A 303 23.84 3.92 3.04
CA ASP A 303 24.29 5.21 3.57
C ASP A 303 25.73 5.14 4.12
N ARG A 304 26.11 3.99 4.71
CA ARG A 304 27.47 3.70 5.18
C ARG A 304 28.47 3.39 4.06
N GLY A 305 28.02 3.18 2.83
CA GLY A 305 28.89 2.77 1.72
C GLY A 305 29.29 1.31 1.74
N GLU A 306 28.48 0.46 2.36
CA GLU A 306 28.69 -0.98 2.44
C GLU A 306 28.05 -1.74 1.26
N ILE A 307 27.25 -1.07 0.42
CA ILE A 307 26.50 -1.68 -0.69
C ILE A 307 26.91 -1.05 -2.02
N ALA A 308 27.31 -1.87 -2.99
CA ALA A 308 27.70 -1.41 -4.33
C ALA A 308 26.50 -0.94 -5.16
N MET A 309 25.40 -1.69 -5.12
CA MET A 309 24.24 -1.47 -5.97
C MET A 309 22.91 -1.72 -5.24
N MET A 310 21.88 -0.93 -5.56
CA MET A 310 20.52 -1.15 -5.06
C MET A 310 19.45 -0.74 -6.07
N MET A 311 18.32 -1.44 -6.07
CA MET A 311 17.14 -1.01 -6.81
C MET A 311 16.38 0.04 -6.02
N SER A 312 16.01 1.16 -6.66
CA SER A 312 15.23 2.20 -6.00
C SER A 312 14.19 2.80 -6.94
N TYR A 313 13.07 3.26 -6.37
CA TYR A 313 12.15 4.14 -7.07
C TYR A 313 12.75 5.52 -7.18
N ILE A 314 12.55 6.14 -8.33
CA ILE A 314 13.01 7.51 -8.52
C ILE A 314 11.88 8.49 -8.24
N ASP A 315 12.10 9.30 -7.21
CA ASP A 315 11.29 10.46 -6.83
C ASP A 315 12.16 11.57 -6.24
N GLU A 316 11.55 12.72 -5.99
CA GLU A 316 12.19 13.91 -5.42
C GLU A 316 12.85 13.65 -4.05
N ARG A 317 12.32 12.70 -3.25
CA ARG A 317 12.84 12.36 -1.92
C ARG A 317 14.11 11.52 -2.00
N VAL A 318 14.18 10.57 -2.92
CA VAL A 318 15.43 9.82 -3.15
C VAL A 318 16.53 10.79 -3.55
N PHE A 319 16.23 11.79 -4.38
CA PHE A 319 17.25 12.75 -4.75
C PHE A 319 17.69 13.72 -3.65
N SER A 320 16.82 14.04 -2.70
CA SER A 320 17.23 14.86 -1.55
C SER A 320 18.12 14.10 -0.56
N THR A 321 18.20 12.77 -0.69
CA THR A 321 18.95 11.90 0.22
C THR A 321 20.22 11.33 -0.39
N ILE A 322 20.30 11.14 -1.72
CA ILE A 322 21.52 10.63 -2.37
C ILE A 322 22.57 11.72 -2.61
N ASN A 323 23.85 11.35 -2.48
CA ASN A 323 24.96 12.21 -2.89
C ASN A 323 25.28 11.95 -4.39
N PRO A 324 25.05 12.90 -5.31
CA PRO A 324 25.22 12.69 -6.76
C PRO A 324 26.68 12.52 -7.18
N ASP A 325 27.63 12.92 -6.35
CA ASP A 325 29.06 12.73 -6.62
C ASP A 325 29.49 11.28 -6.33
N LEU A 326 28.81 10.62 -5.38
CA LEU A 326 29.05 9.23 -4.98
C LEU A 326 28.08 8.24 -5.62
N THR A 327 26.89 8.68 -6.01
CA THR A 327 25.82 7.82 -6.52
C THR A 327 25.62 8.03 -8.01
N GLY A 328 25.84 6.97 -8.78
CA GLY A 328 25.38 6.87 -10.15
C GLY A 328 24.03 6.18 -10.26
N MET A 329 23.41 6.30 -11.43
CA MET A 329 22.08 5.77 -11.71
C MET A 329 22.03 5.28 -13.17
N VAL A 330 21.50 4.08 -13.37
CA VAL A 330 21.21 3.49 -14.69
C VAL A 330 19.84 2.81 -14.67
N PRO A 331 19.22 2.54 -15.84
CA PRO A 331 17.99 1.76 -15.88
C PRO A 331 18.19 0.39 -15.22
N VAL A 332 17.08 -0.26 -14.87
CA VAL A 332 17.13 -1.68 -14.46
C VAL A 332 17.92 -2.49 -15.50
N PRO A 333 18.84 -3.39 -15.10
CA PRO A 333 19.70 -4.09 -16.05
C PRO A 333 18.94 -5.01 -16.99
N LEU A 334 19.48 -5.20 -18.19
CA LEU A 334 18.94 -6.13 -19.18
C LEU A 334 18.96 -7.55 -18.64
N GLY A 335 17.80 -8.21 -18.69
CA GLY A 335 17.71 -9.64 -18.50
C GLY A 335 18.30 -10.42 -19.68
N PRO A 336 18.36 -11.75 -19.59
CA PRO A 336 18.99 -12.62 -20.59
C PRO A 336 18.31 -12.55 -21.97
N THR A 337 17.06 -12.09 -22.04
CA THR A 337 16.30 -11.90 -23.27
C THR A 337 16.50 -10.52 -23.90
N GLY A 338 17.32 -9.65 -23.30
CA GLY A 338 17.47 -8.24 -23.69
C GLY A 338 16.29 -7.37 -23.29
N ILE A 339 15.37 -7.89 -22.46
CA ILE A 339 14.24 -7.15 -21.92
C ILE A 339 14.65 -6.47 -20.61
N ARG A 340 14.15 -5.26 -20.36
CA ARG A 340 14.15 -4.63 -19.04
C ARG A 340 12.71 -4.55 -18.55
N GLY A 341 12.49 -4.96 -17.30
CA GLY A 341 11.19 -4.97 -16.64
C GLY A 341 11.27 -4.27 -15.29
N ALA A 342 11.18 -2.94 -15.30
CA ALA A 342 11.16 -2.16 -14.06
C ALA A 342 9.78 -2.20 -13.41
N GLU A 343 9.71 -1.99 -12.08
CA GLU A 343 8.45 -1.70 -11.41
C GLU A 343 8.08 -0.25 -11.60
N LEU A 344 6.80 -0.01 -11.88
CA LEU A 344 6.20 1.30 -11.98
C LEU A 344 5.20 1.45 -10.85
N ASN A 345 5.38 2.49 -10.03
CA ASN A 345 4.41 2.85 -9.01
C ASN A 345 3.85 4.25 -9.29
N SER A 346 2.90 4.67 -8.48
CA SER A 346 2.49 6.05 -8.35
C SER A 346 1.80 6.19 -7.02
N ARG A 347 2.02 7.32 -6.35
CA ARG A 347 1.16 7.69 -5.24
C ARG A 347 -0.20 8.10 -5.81
N MET A 348 -1.29 7.78 -5.13
CA MET A 348 -2.64 8.15 -5.57
C MET A 348 -3.50 8.57 -4.39
N MET A 349 -4.45 9.45 -4.66
CA MET A 349 -5.48 9.85 -3.71
C MET A 349 -6.85 9.41 -4.22
N GLY A 350 -7.71 8.97 -3.32
CA GLY A 350 -9.12 8.69 -3.60
C GLY A 350 -10.02 9.45 -2.64
N LEU A 351 -11.26 9.69 -3.03
CA LEU A 351 -12.28 10.24 -2.15
C LEU A 351 -12.95 9.12 -1.37
N PHE A 352 -13.17 9.31 -0.07
CA PHE A 352 -13.94 8.36 0.72
C PHE A 352 -15.42 8.37 0.28
N ALA A 353 -16.02 7.19 0.15
CA ALA A 353 -17.37 7.06 -0.39
C ALA A 353 -18.48 7.55 0.56
N GLU A 354 -18.21 7.57 1.87
CA GLU A 354 -19.21 7.93 2.89
C GLU A 354 -19.09 9.38 3.38
N ILE A 355 -18.39 10.25 2.64
CA ILE A 355 -18.41 11.70 2.88
C ILE A 355 -19.87 12.17 2.80
N LYS A 356 -20.39 12.66 3.92
CA LYS A 356 -21.82 13.00 4.07
C LYS A 356 -22.18 14.30 3.39
N GLU A 357 -21.32 15.31 3.56
CA GLU A 357 -21.55 16.66 3.06
C GLU A 357 -20.99 16.79 1.64
N PRO A 358 -21.83 17.06 0.61
CA PRO A 358 -21.37 17.23 -0.76
C PRO A 358 -20.31 18.34 -0.90
N ALA A 359 -20.43 19.41 -0.10
CA ALA A 359 -19.47 20.51 -0.08
C ALA A 359 -18.07 20.08 0.40
N VAL A 360 -18.00 19.19 1.40
CA VAL A 360 -16.74 18.60 1.86
C VAL A 360 -16.15 17.72 0.77
N ARG A 361 -16.97 16.93 0.07
CA ARG A 361 -16.52 16.06 -1.02
C ARG A 361 -15.93 16.85 -2.19
N ASP A 362 -16.61 17.92 -2.61
CA ASP A 362 -16.13 18.80 -3.68
C ASP A 362 -14.85 19.54 -3.26
N ALA A 363 -14.75 19.99 -2.01
CA ALA A 363 -13.53 20.61 -1.47
C ALA A 363 -12.36 19.62 -1.38
N ALA A 364 -12.62 18.37 -0.98
CA ALA A 364 -11.65 17.28 -0.97
C ALA A 364 -11.17 16.96 -2.40
N TRP A 365 -12.06 16.97 -3.39
CA TRP A 365 -11.68 16.86 -4.80
C TRP A 365 -10.77 18.01 -5.23
N GLU A 366 -11.09 19.25 -4.86
CA GLU A 366 -10.27 20.41 -5.21
C GLU A 366 -8.86 20.31 -4.61
N TYR A 367 -8.72 19.75 -3.40
CA TYR A 367 -7.41 19.42 -2.85
C TYR A 367 -6.68 18.36 -3.68
N ILE A 368 -7.36 17.25 -4.02
CA ILE A 368 -6.78 16.20 -4.87
C ILE A 368 -6.31 16.79 -6.19
N ARG A 369 -7.13 17.59 -6.87
CA ARG A 369 -6.82 18.27 -8.15
C ARG A 369 -5.63 19.23 -8.00
N TRP A 370 -5.58 20.00 -6.92
CA TRP A 370 -4.51 20.97 -6.67
C TRP A 370 -3.14 20.34 -6.42
N TYR A 371 -3.02 19.31 -5.57
CA TYR A 371 -1.74 18.85 -5.00
C TYR A 371 -0.67 18.43 -6.05
N SER A 372 -1.08 18.14 -7.28
CA SER A 372 -0.17 17.93 -8.42
C SER A 372 -0.65 18.62 -9.69
N SER A 373 -1.27 19.79 -9.55
CA SER A 373 -1.58 20.70 -10.67
C SER A 373 -0.31 21.35 -11.21
N PRO A 374 -0.32 21.90 -12.44
CA PRO A 374 0.82 22.67 -12.97
C PRO A 374 1.30 23.77 -12.01
N ASP A 375 0.38 24.51 -11.38
CA ASP A 375 0.70 25.59 -10.44
C ASP A 375 1.38 25.06 -9.16
N ALA A 376 0.91 23.93 -8.62
CA ALA A 376 1.56 23.30 -7.46
C ALA A 376 2.94 22.75 -7.82
N MET A 377 3.11 22.19 -9.03
CA MET A 377 4.39 21.69 -9.52
C MET A 377 5.38 22.83 -9.82
N GLU A 378 4.90 24.00 -10.24
CA GLU A 378 5.72 25.20 -10.40
C GLU A 378 6.26 25.66 -9.03
N ILE A 379 5.38 25.73 -8.01
CA ILE A 379 5.78 26.07 -6.63
C ILE A 379 6.82 25.07 -6.13
N ASN A 380 6.55 23.77 -6.29
CA ASN A 380 7.48 22.73 -5.85
C ASN A 380 8.83 22.84 -6.55
N THR A 381 8.82 22.97 -7.88
CA THR A 381 10.04 23.10 -8.69
C THR A 381 10.84 24.32 -8.26
N ARG A 382 10.20 25.48 -8.13
CA ARG A 382 10.86 26.72 -7.69
C ARG A 382 11.50 26.56 -6.32
N VAL A 383 10.77 26.02 -5.33
CA VAL A 383 11.30 25.82 -3.97
C VAL A 383 12.48 24.84 -3.97
N MET A 384 12.40 23.77 -4.77
CA MET A 384 13.50 22.82 -4.92
C MET A 384 14.74 23.46 -5.57
N VAL A 385 14.56 24.30 -6.60
CA VAL A 385 15.65 25.04 -7.25
C VAL A 385 16.28 26.05 -6.29
N GLU A 386 15.46 26.89 -5.64
CA GLU A 386 15.92 27.89 -4.66
C GLU A 386 16.63 27.24 -3.46
N GLY A 387 16.18 26.05 -3.04
CA GLY A 387 16.80 25.26 -1.98
C GLY A 387 18.05 24.47 -2.40
N GLY A 388 18.58 24.69 -3.61
CA GLY A 388 19.81 24.05 -4.09
C GLY A 388 19.64 22.60 -4.58
N LEU A 389 18.40 22.10 -4.60
CA LEU A 389 18.04 20.78 -5.09
C LEU A 389 17.54 20.79 -6.55
N GLY A 390 17.71 21.89 -7.28
CA GLY A 390 17.22 22.02 -8.65
C GLY A 390 17.73 20.91 -9.60
N ARG A 391 18.98 20.47 -9.44
CA ARG A 391 19.58 19.37 -10.26
C ARG A 391 18.89 18.00 -10.11
N PHE A 392 17.98 17.89 -9.15
CA PHE A 392 17.25 16.69 -8.76
C PHE A 392 15.76 16.74 -9.11
N VAL A 393 15.28 17.89 -9.55
CA VAL A 393 13.92 18.01 -10.06
C VAL A 393 13.85 17.31 -11.41
N ASN A 394 12.71 16.67 -11.69
CA ASN A 394 12.47 16.07 -12.99
C ASN A 394 12.76 17.08 -14.12
N PRO A 395 13.64 16.76 -15.08
CA PRO A 395 14.01 17.64 -16.19
C PRO A 395 12.83 18.19 -16.98
N ARG A 396 11.71 17.46 -17.04
CA ARG A 396 10.45 17.94 -17.64
C ARG A 396 9.96 19.21 -16.95
N PHE A 397 9.95 19.23 -15.62
CA PHE A 397 9.46 20.38 -14.84
C PHE A 397 10.44 21.54 -14.85
N LEU A 398 11.75 21.28 -14.82
CA LEU A 398 12.76 22.34 -14.98
C LEU A 398 12.59 23.07 -16.32
N ARG A 399 12.41 22.35 -17.43
CA ARG A 399 12.17 22.96 -18.75
C ARG A 399 10.86 23.74 -18.79
N GLN A 400 9.80 23.16 -18.26
CA GLN A 400 8.47 23.75 -18.30
C GLN A 400 8.37 25.04 -17.47
N PHE A 401 9.01 25.09 -16.31
CA PHE A 401 8.93 26.21 -15.37
C PHE A 401 10.11 27.19 -15.46
N GLY A 402 10.88 27.14 -16.57
CA GLY A 402 11.84 28.19 -16.91
C GLY A 402 13.23 28.05 -16.26
N TYR A 403 13.69 26.84 -15.97
CA TYR A 403 15.03 26.53 -15.43
C TYR A 403 15.91 25.67 -16.37
N PRO A 404 16.00 25.95 -17.68
CA PRO A 404 16.77 25.12 -18.62
C PRO A 404 18.28 25.10 -18.33
N GLU A 405 18.82 26.12 -17.66
CA GLU A 405 20.21 26.16 -17.20
C GLU A 405 20.49 25.20 -16.04
N ILE A 406 19.49 24.95 -15.18
CA ILE A 406 19.60 24.00 -14.06
C ILE A 406 19.56 22.57 -14.59
N GLU A 407 18.79 22.30 -15.65
CA GLU A 407 18.80 21.00 -16.33
C GLU A 407 20.21 20.62 -16.80
N ARG A 408 21.02 21.59 -17.24
CA ARG A 408 22.43 21.34 -17.64
C ARG A 408 23.32 20.92 -16.47
N LEU A 409 22.91 21.19 -15.24
CA LEU A 409 23.60 20.77 -14.01
C LEU A 409 23.17 19.37 -13.55
N ALA A 410 22.05 18.85 -14.06
CA ALA A 410 21.67 17.47 -13.80
C ALA A 410 22.72 16.52 -14.40
N PRO A 411 23.08 15.43 -13.71
CA PRO A 411 24.06 14.48 -14.25
C PRO A 411 23.64 13.97 -15.63
N LYS A 412 24.60 13.95 -16.57
CA LYS A 412 24.35 13.51 -17.94
C LYS A 412 23.74 12.10 -17.97
N GLY A 413 22.73 11.92 -18.80
CA GLY A 413 22.04 10.64 -18.99
C GLY A 413 20.90 10.39 -18.02
N TRP A 414 20.77 11.13 -16.91
CA TRP A 414 19.70 10.88 -15.95
C TRP A 414 18.31 11.01 -16.58
N SER A 415 18.05 12.05 -17.38
CA SER A 415 16.78 12.22 -18.11
C SER A 415 16.40 10.99 -18.93
N GLU A 416 17.38 10.42 -19.66
CA GLU A 416 17.19 9.21 -20.44
C GLU A 416 16.89 8.00 -19.54
N VAL A 417 17.56 7.89 -18.38
CA VAL A 417 17.28 6.82 -17.41
C VAL A 417 15.84 6.88 -16.90
N PHE A 418 15.32 8.09 -16.60
CA PHE A 418 13.91 8.25 -16.22
C PHE A 418 12.96 7.81 -17.32
N GLU A 419 13.19 8.26 -18.55
CA GLU A 419 12.36 7.91 -19.70
C GLU A 419 12.33 6.39 -19.86
N ILE A 420 13.49 5.73 -19.86
CA ILE A 420 13.59 4.26 -19.93
C ILE A 420 12.88 3.60 -18.74
N ALA A 421 13.04 4.08 -17.51
CA ALA A 421 12.42 3.49 -16.33
C ALA A 421 10.88 3.53 -16.40
N ILE A 422 10.31 4.62 -16.91
CA ILE A 422 8.86 4.74 -17.12
C ILE A 422 8.41 3.90 -18.32
N GLU A 423 9.14 3.92 -19.43
CA GLU A 423 8.80 3.21 -20.68
C GLU A 423 8.92 1.69 -20.56
N THR A 424 9.84 1.20 -19.74
CA THR A 424 10.01 -0.24 -19.45
C THR A 424 9.27 -0.67 -18.18
N GLY A 425 8.82 0.29 -17.37
CA GLY A 425 8.12 0.04 -16.12
C GLY A 425 6.76 -0.64 -16.29
N LYS A 426 6.47 -1.66 -15.50
CA LYS A 426 5.16 -2.30 -15.37
C LYS A 426 4.52 -1.90 -14.04
N PRO A 427 3.23 -1.53 -14.00
CA PRO A 427 2.55 -1.25 -12.75
C PRO A 427 2.76 -2.37 -11.73
N GLU A 428 3.05 -2.02 -10.48
CA GLU A 428 2.99 -2.95 -9.35
C GLU A 428 1.70 -3.79 -9.43
N PRO A 429 1.74 -5.11 -9.12
CA PRO A 429 0.55 -5.95 -9.17
C PRO A 429 -0.67 -5.29 -8.53
N TYR A 430 -1.76 -5.22 -9.29
CA TYR A 430 -3.01 -4.58 -8.88
C TYR A 430 -4.18 -5.51 -9.22
N GLY A 431 -5.38 -5.14 -8.76
CA GLY A 431 -6.57 -5.97 -8.94
C GLY A 431 -6.79 -6.96 -7.80
N ARG A 432 -7.69 -7.91 -8.05
CA ARG A 432 -8.27 -8.76 -7.00
C ARG A 432 -7.21 -9.55 -6.25
N ASN A 433 -7.14 -9.32 -4.93
CA ASN A 433 -6.22 -9.98 -4.00
C ASN A 433 -4.73 -9.82 -4.37
N SER A 434 -4.36 -8.80 -5.14
CA SER A 434 -2.96 -8.52 -5.51
C SER A 434 -2.08 -8.18 -4.28
N ASN A 435 -2.68 -7.75 -3.17
CA ASN A 435 -1.99 -7.50 -1.91
C ASN A 435 -1.28 -8.73 -1.32
N VAL A 436 -1.75 -9.95 -1.62
CA VAL A 436 -1.10 -11.19 -1.17
C VAL A 436 -0.10 -11.75 -2.20
N ALA A 437 -0.10 -11.25 -3.44
CA ALA A 437 0.72 -11.79 -4.53
C ALA A 437 2.22 -11.82 -4.17
N TYR A 438 2.76 -10.72 -3.61
CA TYR A 438 4.15 -10.72 -3.14
C TYR A 438 4.41 -11.74 -2.02
N GLY A 439 3.49 -11.90 -1.07
CA GLY A 439 3.63 -12.91 -0.03
C GLY A 439 3.72 -14.32 -0.61
N LEU A 440 2.92 -14.59 -1.64
CA LEU A 440 2.86 -15.89 -2.31
C LEU A 440 4.08 -16.16 -3.19
N MET A 441 4.54 -15.17 -3.95
CA MET A 441 5.78 -15.26 -4.74
C MET A 441 7.05 -15.35 -3.88
N THR A 442 6.96 -14.99 -2.60
CA THR A 442 8.10 -15.09 -1.67
C THR A 442 8.40 -16.54 -1.27
N TYR A 443 7.40 -17.41 -1.16
CA TYR A 443 7.61 -18.81 -0.75
C TYR A 443 8.61 -19.57 -1.63
N PRO A 444 8.47 -19.59 -2.98
CA PRO A 444 9.42 -20.32 -3.83
C PRO A 444 10.83 -19.73 -3.79
N ILE A 445 10.98 -18.42 -3.53
CA ILE A 445 12.28 -17.77 -3.33
C ILE A 445 12.97 -18.33 -2.08
N GLN A 446 12.26 -18.36 -0.95
CA GLN A 446 12.80 -18.86 0.31
C GLN A 446 13.14 -20.35 0.25
N GLU A 447 12.29 -21.13 -0.44
CA GLU A 447 12.53 -22.57 -0.63
C GLU A 447 13.75 -22.82 -1.52
N ALA A 448 13.88 -22.11 -2.65
CA ALA A 448 15.05 -22.19 -3.53
C ALA A 448 16.34 -21.81 -2.79
N GLU A 449 16.32 -20.74 -2.00
CA GLU A 449 17.47 -20.34 -1.19
C GLU A 449 17.82 -21.37 -0.13
N GLN A 450 16.82 -21.93 0.56
CA GLN A 450 17.05 -22.99 1.55
C GLN A 450 17.65 -24.24 0.90
N MET A 451 17.16 -24.66 -0.26
CA MET A 451 17.73 -25.76 -1.03
C MET A 451 19.17 -25.48 -1.44
N ALA A 452 19.46 -24.25 -1.88
CA ALA A 452 20.82 -23.84 -2.26
C ALA A 452 21.79 -23.83 -1.06
N LEU A 453 21.34 -23.34 0.10
CA LEU A 453 22.11 -23.32 1.35
C LEU A 453 22.41 -24.74 1.86
N ASN A 454 21.49 -25.68 1.63
CA ASN A 454 21.62 -27.09 2.01
C ASN A 454 22.29 -27.97 0.95
N ASP A 455 22.77 -27.41 -0.16
CA ASP A 455 23.43 -28.14 -1.25
C ASP A 455 22.53 -29.16 -1.94
N GLN A 456 21.25 -28.84 -2.04
CA GLN A 456 20.21 -29.68 -2.63
C GLN A 456 19.88 -29.30 -4.08
N LEU A 457 20.46 -28.21 -4.59
CA LEU A 457 20.31 -27.82 -6.00
C LEU A 457 21.40 -28.49 -6.86
N PRO A 458 21.04 -29.03 -8.04
CA PRO A 458 22.00 -29.65 -8.95
C PRO A 458 22.91 -28.60 -9.62
N GLU A 459 24.12 -29.02 -9.96
CA GLU A 459 25.06 -28.19 -10.72
C GLU A 459 24.62 -28.01 -12.18
N ASP A 460 23.96 -29.03 -12.75
CA ASP A 460 23.40 -28.99 -14.10
C ASP A 460 22.34 -27.87 -14.22
N PRO A 461 22.53 -26.88 -15.13
CA PRO A 461 21.64 -25.75 -15.26
C PRO A 461 20.20 -26.13 -15.64
N GLU A 462 20.01 -27.10 -16.53
CA GLU A 462 18.67 -27.51 -16.98
C GLU A 462 17.89 -28.17 -15.84
N ALA A 463 18.52 -29.11 -15.13
CA ALA A 463 17.93 -29.73 -13.95
C ALA A 463 17.59 -28.71 -12.84
N ARG A 464 18.46 -27.71 -12.64
CA ARG A 464 18.22 -26.65 -11.65
C ARG A 464 17.04 -25.77 -12.05
N LEU A 465 16.97 -25.33 -13.31
CA LEU A 465 15.83 -24.57 -13.83
C LEU A 465 14.52 -25.35 -13.72
N GLN A 466 14.54 -26.67 -13.95
CA GLN A 466 13.36 -27.51 -13.76
C GLN A 466 12.89 -27.51 -12.30
N ILE A 467 13.80 -27.56 -11.32
CA ILE A 467 13.43 -27.44 -9.90
C ILE A 467 12.81 -26.06 -9.63
N MET A 468 13.44 -24.98 -10.10
CA MET A 468 12.89 -23.61 -9.94
C MET A 468 11.48 -23.51 -10.54
N GLN A 469 11.29 -24.10 -11.72
CA GLN A 469 10.01 -24.14 -12.41
C GLN A 469 8.94 -24.90 -11.61
N ASP A 470 9.29 -26.00 -10.97
CA ASP A 470 8.36 -26.81 -10.18
C ASP A 470 7.98 -26.12 -8.87
N LEU A 471 8.93 -25.44 -8.21
CA LEU A 471 8.66 -24.58 -7.05
C LEU A 471 7.67 -23.47 -7.41
N LEU A 472 7.90 -22.79 -8.53
CA LEU A 472 7.03 -21.72 -9.01
C LEU A 472 5.64 -22.22 -9.39
N LYS A 473 5.52 -23.37 -10.06
CA LYS A 473 4.21 -23.98 -10.37
C LYS A 473 3.43 -24.32 -9.10
N ALA A 474 4.08 -24.91 -8.10
CA ALA A 474 3.45 -25.24 -6.82
C ALA A 474 2.96 -23.97 -6.10
N ALA A 475 3.80 -22.94 -6.04
CA ALA A 475 3.46 -21.66 -5.45
C ALA A 475 2.36 -20.92 -6.23
N ASN A 476 2.37 -20.96 -7.57
CA ASN A 476 1.38 -20.34 -8.43
C ASN A 476 0.01 -21.01 -8.33
N ALA A 477 -0.02 -22.36 -8.27
CA ALA A 477 -1.24 -23.11 -8.03
C ALA A 477 -1.86 -22.74 -6.67
N ARG A 478 -1.04 -22.70 -5.61
CA ARG A 478 -1.47 -22.25 -4.28
C ARG A 478 -1.94 -20.79 -4.30
N ALA A 479 -1.22 -19.92 -4.99
CA ALA A 479 -1.58 -18.51 -5.11
C ALA A 479 -2.94 -18.32 -5.77
N ASN A 480 -3.21 -19.05 -6.85
CA ASN A 480 -4.52 -19.02 -7.52
C ASN A 480 -5.64 -19.61 -6.66
N GLU A 481 -5.36 -20.64 -5.84
CA GLU A 481 -6.31 -21.14 -4.85
C GLU A 481 -6.66 -20.09 -3.78
N GLU A 482 -5.63 -19.44 -3.22
CA GLU A 482 -5.78 -18.42 -2.17
C GLU A 482 -6.37 -17.09 -2.71
N MET A 483 -5.97 -16.66 -3.91
CA MET A 483 -6.40 -15.38 -4.51
C MET A 483 -7.76 -15.45 -5.19
N ILE A 484 -8.07 -16.49 -5.96
CA ILE A 484 -9.32 -16.54 -6.72
C ILE A 484 -10.43 -17.17 -5.86
N GLY A 485 -10.07 -17.92 -4.81
CA GLY A 485 -11.02 -18.72 -4.03
C GLY A 485 -11.57 -19.90 -4.85
N VAL A 486 -10.87 -20.30 -5.92
CA VAL A 486 -11.18 -21.51 -6.71
C VAL A 486 -10.70 -22.71 -5.92
N VAL A 487 -11.44 -23.01 -4.86
CA VAL A 487 -11.31 -24.26 -4.12
C VAL A 487 -12.02 -25.32 -4.96
N THR A 488 -11.32 -26.36 -5.36
CA THR A 488 -11.96 -27.46 -6.11
C THR A 488 -13.18 -27.99 -5.34
N PRO A 489 -14.24 -28.46 -6.02
CA PRO A 489 -15.45 -28.94 -5.33
C PRO A 489 -15.16 -29.99 -4.23
N ALA A 490 -14.14 -30.83 -4.44
CA ALA A 490 -13.68 -31.82 -3.47
C ALA A 490 -13.08 -31.17 -2.22
N GLU A 491 -12.22 -30.17 -2.39
CA GLU A 491 -11.56 -29.46 -1.29
C GLU A 491 -12.57 -28.62 -0.49
N ARG A 492 -13.57 -28.03 -1.16
CA ARG A 492 -14.69 -27.29 -0.52
C ARG A 492 -15.51 -28.21 0.37
N THR A 493 -15.73 -29.46 -0.06
CA THR A 493 -16.45 -30.47 0.71
C THR A 493 -15.67 -30.89 1.95
N LYS A 494 -14.36 -31.14 1.82
CA LYS A 494 -13.48 -31.45 2.97
C LYS A 494 -13.46 -30.32 4.01
N ARG A 495 -13.30 -29.06 3.58
CA ARG A 495 -13.31 -27.89 4.47
C ARG A 495 -14.64 -27.75 5.21
N ARG A 496 -15.78 -27.95 4.52
CA ARG A 496 -17.11 -27.95 5.12
C ARG A 496 -17.28 -29.04 6.17
N ILE A 497 -16.85 -30.26 5.88
CA ILE A 497 -16.92 -31.38 6.83
C ILE A 497 -16.06 -31.07 8.07
N GLY A 498 -14.83 -30.58 7.88
CA GLY A 498 -13.95 -30.18 8.99
C GLY A 498 -14.56 -29.08 9.86
N ALA A 499 -15.15 -28.05 9.25
CA ALA A 499 -15.85 -26.97 9.96
C ALA A 499 -17.06 -27.49 10.75
N TRP A 500 -17.85 -28.40 10.17
CA TRP A 500 -18.96 -29.05 10.87
C TRP A 500 -18.50 -29.88 12.06
N ILE A 501 -17.40 -30.62 11.91
CA ILE A 501 -16.80 -31.39 13.02
C ILE A 501 -16.36 -30.45 14.14
N ALA A 502 -15.68 -29.35 13.80
CA ALA A 502 -15.24 -28.35 14.78
C ALA A 502 -16.43 -27.69 15.49
N LEU A 503 -17.44 -27.26 14.75
CA LEU A 503 -18.66 -26.66 15.28
C LEU A 503 -19.41 -27.63 16.22
N CYS A 504 -19.58 -28.88 15.79
CA CYS A 504 -20.17 -29.91 16.63
C CYS A 504 -19.34 -30.15 17.90
N GLY A 505 -18.01 -30.18 17.79
CA GLY A 505 -17.10 -30.29 18.94
C GLY A 505 -17.26 -29.13 19.93
N ILE A 506 -17.37 -27.89 19.43
CA ILE A 506 -17.63 -26.70 20.24
C ILE A 506 -19.00 -26.82 20.93
N LEU A 507 -20.07 -27.12 20.19
CA LEU A 507 -21.43 -27.25 20.74
C LEU A 507 -21.53 -28.36 21.79
N ILE A 508 -20.89 -29.51 21.57
CA ILE A 508 -20.84 -30.61 22.54
C ILE A 508 -20.08 -30.17 23.79
N THR A 509 -18.95 -29.49 23.63
CA THR A 509 -18.15 -29.00 24.76
C THR A 509 -18.93 -27.97 25.58
N PHE A 510 -19.55 -26.99 24.93
CA PHE A 510 -20.42 -26.02 25.59
C PHE A 510 -21.61 -26.70 26.25
N GLY A 511 -22.27 -27.64 25.57
CA GLY A 511 -23.37 -28.42 26.14
C GLY A 511 -22.94 -29.20 27.38
N PHE A 512 -21.75 -29.79 27.38
CA PHE A 512 -21.20 -30.50 28.54
C PHE A 512 -20.87 -29.53 29.69
N VAL A 513 -20.27 -28.38 29.39
CA VAL A 513 -20.00 -27.33 30.38
C VAL A 513 -21.31 -26.82 30.99
N PHE A 514 -22.31 -26.49 30.18
CA PHE A 514 -23.63 -26.06 30.66
C PHE A 514 -24.29 -27.13 31.51
N LYS A 515 -24.26 -28.41 31.10
CA LYS A 515 -24.79 -29.54 31.87
C LYS A 515 -24.07 -29.69 33.21
N ARG A 516 -22.74 -29.50 33.24
CA ARG A 516 -21.95 -29.61 34.47
C ARG A 516 -22.21 -28.43 35.41
N ILE A 517 -22.36 -27.22 34.87
CA ILE A 517 -22.74 -26.02 35.63
C ILE A 517 -24.15 -26.23 36.22
N THR A 518 -25.15 -26.57 35.41
CA THR A 518 -26.52 -26.80 35.92
C THR A 518 -26.54 -27.90 36.97
N SER A 519 -25.84 -29.02 36.74
CA SER A 519 -25.72 -30.09 37.74
C SER A 519 -25.01 -29.65 39.04
N SER A 520 -24.07 -28.71 38.99
CA SER A 520 -23.33 -28.24 40.17
C SER A 520 -24.09 -27.17 40.96
N PHE A 521 -24.98 -26.42 40.30
CA PHE A 521 -25.80 -25.38 40.90
C PHE A 521 -27.25 -25.82 41.18
N THR A 522 -27.64 -27.06 40.84
CA THR A 522 -28.93 -27.63 41.23
C THR A 522 -28.80 -28.30 42.60
N PRO A 523 -29.43 -27.78 43.67
CA PRO A 523 -29.30 -28.36 45.01
C PRO A 523 -29.95 -29.76 45.06
N PRO A 524 -29.38 -30.70 45.84
CA PRO A 524 -29.94 -32.05 45.98
C PRO A 524 -31.34 -31.98 46.58
N ALA A 525 -32.26 -32.72 45.98
CA ALA A 525 -33.66 -32.78 46.38
C ALA A 525 -33.84 -33.71 47.59
N GLU A 526 -33.40 -33.28 48.77
CA GLU A 526 -33.72 -33.99 50.02
C GLU A 526 -33.62 -33.04 51.22
N PHE A 527 -34.75 -32.43 51.59
CA PHE A 527 -35.12 -32.15 52.98
C PHE A 527 -36.65 -32.11 53.05
N GLU A 528 -37.22 -33.11 53.73
CA GLU A 528 -38.64 -33.23 54.04
C GLU A 528 -39.13 -32.00 54.83
N GLY A 529 -40.32 -31.49 54.49
CA GLY A 529 -41.13 -30.65 55.40
C GLY A 529 -41.22 -29.15 55.13
N ALA A 530 -40.64 -28.60 54.06
CA ALA A 530 -40.90 -27.20 53.68
C ALA A 530 -41.49 -27.13 52.27
N ALA A 531 -42.74 -26.65 52.18
CA ALA A 531 -43.38 -26.33 50.91
C ALA A 531 -42.42 -25.50 50.04
N ARG A 532 -42.19 -25.97 48.82
CA ARG A 532 -41.37 -25.33 47.78
C ARG A 532 -41.82 -23.87 47.65
N LYS A 533 -41.17 -22.93 48.32
CA LYS A 533 -41.43 -21.51 48.08
C LYS A 533 -40.80 -21.17 46.74
N SER A 534 -41.66 -21.05 45.73
CA SER A 534 -41.28 -20.50 44.44
C SER A 534 -40.63 -19.13 44.61
N TRP A 535 -39.84 -18.77 43.61
CA TRP A 535 -39.09 -17.52 43.53
C TRP A 535 -40.03 -16.32 43.78
N ASP A 536 -39.94 -15.72 44.97
CA ASP A 536 -40.92 -14.74 45.43
C ASP A 536 -40.44 -13.32 45.13
N PHE A 537 -40.71 -12.87 43.90
CA PHE A 537 -40.24 -11.58 43.35
C PHE A 537 -40.65 -10.38 44.20
N LYS A 538 -41.79 -10.47 44.91
CA LYS A 538 -42.29 -9.40 45.78
C LYS A 538 -41.48 -9.24 47.06
N ARG A 539 -40.94 -10.34 47.61
CA ARG A 539 -40.19 -10.31 48.87
C ARG A 539 -38.81 -9.69 48.73
N TYR A 540 -38.18 -9.85 47.57
CA TYR A 540 -36.82 -9.35 47.28
C TYR A 540 -36.80 -8.19 46.29
N PHE A 541 -37.96 -7.57 46.04
CA PHE A 541 -38.11 -6.47 45.09
C PHE A 541 -37.05 -5.36 45.25
N TRP A 542 -36.83 -4.92 46.50
CA TRP A 542 -35.82 -3.90 46.81
C TRP A 542 -34.38 -4.38 46.64
N ALA A 543 -34.11 -5.67 46.88
CA ALA A 543 -32.78 -6.23 46.65
C ALA A 543 -32.46 -6.30 45.14
N TYR A 544 -33.46 -6.63 44.30
CA TYR A 544 -33.30 -6.57 42.85
C TYR A 544 -33.11 -5.15 42.33
N ILE A 545 -33.82 -4.15 42.88
CA ILE A 545 -33.61 -2.74 42.54
C ILE A 545 -32.21 -2.27 42.95
N LEU A 546 -31.69 -2.69 44.10
CA LEU A 546 -30.33 -2.34 44.55
C LEU A 546 -29.24 -3.02 43.73
N LEU A 547 -29.50 -4.23 43.22
CA LEU A 547 -28.58 -4.95 42.33
C LEU A 547 -28.64 -4.46 40.88
N LEU A 548 -29.74 -3.82 40.49
CA LEU A 548 -30.00 -3.38 39.11
C LEU A 548 -28.88 -2.47 38.58
N PRO A 549 -28.40 -1.43 39.29
CA PRO A 549 -27.29 -0.61 38.81
C PRO A 549 -26.01 -1.41 38.58
N ALA A 550 -25.65 -2.32 39.49
CA ALA A 550 -24.44 -3.13 39.38
C ALA A 550 -24.53 -4.11 38.19
N VAL A 551 -25.66 -4.81 38.06
CA VAL A 551 -25.91 -5.74 36.95
C VAL A 551 -26.01 -5.00 35.62
N SER A 552 -26.68 -3.84 35.57
CA SER A 552 -26.74 -2.99 34.39
C SER A 552 -25.38 -2.44 34.00
N THR A 553 -24.53 -2.06 34.96
CA THR A 553 -23.17 -1.59 34.69
C THR A 553 -22.31 -2.73 34.12
N ILE A 554 -22.41 -3.94 34.68
CA ILE A 554 -21.73 -5.12 34.14
C ILE A 554 -22.24 -5.46 32.73
N LEU A 555 -23.56 -5.46 32.51
CA LEU A 555 -24.15 -5.69 31.19
C LEU A 555 -23.71 -4.64 30.17
N VAL A 556 -23.70 -3.36 30.54
CA VAL A 556 -23.29 -2.28 29.64
C VAL A 556 -21.79 -2.36 29.35
N TRP A 557 -20.92 -2.52 30.35
CA TRP A 557 -19.47 -2.46 30.12
C TRP A 557 -18.85 -3.77 29.64
N GLN A 558 -19.40 -4.91 30.03
CA GLN A 558 -18.86 -6.21 29.63
C GLN A 558 -19.54 -6.72 28.36
N TYR A 559 -20.86 -6.49 28.22
CA TYR A 559 -21.61 -7.03 27.10
C TYR A 559 -21.90 -6.00 26.02
N ALA A 560 -22.00 -4.69 26.25
CA ALA A 560 -22.20 -3.75 25.13
C ALA A 560 -20.99 -3.66 24.19
N PRO A 561 -19.72 -3.67 24.63
CA PRO A 561 -18.58 -3.80 23.73
C PRO A 561 -18.55 -5.15 23.02
N LEU A 562 -18.96 -6.22 23.70
CA LEU A 562 -19.07 -7.56 23.10
C LEU A 562 -20.20 -7.66 22.09
N LEU A 563 -21.34 -7.02 22.34
CA LEU A 563 -22.49 -6.96 21.43
C LEU A 563 -22.17 -6.03 20.26
N ARG A 564 -21.49 -4.90 20.48
CA ARG A 564 -20.99 -4.03 19.40
C ARG A 564 -19.91 -4.71 18.58
N GLY A 565 -18.97 -5.42 19.21
CA GLY A 565 -17.97 -6.24 18.55
C GLY A 565 -18.57 -7.45 17.83
N SER A 566 -19.63 -8.04 18.37
CA SER A 566 -20.39 -9.12 17.71
C SER A 566 -21.20 -8.55 16.54
N ILE A 567 -21.84 -7.39 16.70
CA ILE A 567 -22.47 -6.66 15.60
C ILE A 567 -21.41 -6.28 14.55
N MET A 568 -20.16 -5.94 14.93
CA MET A 568 -19.02 -5.81 14.00
C MET A 568 -18.64 -7.13 13.32
N SER A 569 -18.80 -8.28 13.98
CA SER A 569 -18.65 -9.58 13.33
C SER A 569 -19.82 -9.95 12.41
N PHE A 570 -20.95 -9.23 12.50
CA PHE A 570 -22.11 -9.36 11.61
C PHE A 570 -22.28 -8.19 10.63
N TYR A 571 -21.53 -7.09 10.81
CA TYR A 571 -21.31 -6.09 9.78
C TYR A 571 -20.51 -6.79 8.69
N ASP A 572 -21.05 -6.79 7.48
CA ASP A 572 -20.45 -7.43 6.31
C ASP A 572 -19.23 -6.62 5.83
N TYR A 573 -18.17 -6.58 6.65
CA TYR A 573 -16.85 -6.25 6.18
C TYR A 573 -16.44 -7.41 5.26
N ARG A 574 -16.64 -7.26 3.95
CA ARG A 574 -16.40 -8.27 2.92
C ARG A 574 -14.91 -8.55 2.73
N LEU A 575 -14.28 -9.05 3.79
CA LEU A 575 -12.87 -9.41 3.84
C LEU A 575 -12.58 -10.62 2.93
N LEU A 576 -13.55 -11.52 2.73
CA LEU A 576 -13.47 -12.64 1.78
C LEU A 576 -14.88 -13.07 1.29
N GLY A 577 -15.34 -12.57 0.14
CA GLY A 577 -16.49 -13.12 -0.60
C GLY A 577 -17.90 -12.84 -0.03
N ASP A 578 -18.95 -13.34 -0.72
CA ASP A 578 -20.36 -12.99 -0.47
C ASP A 578 -20.87 -13.48 0.89
N SER A 579 -21.43 -12.57 1.70
CA SER A 579 -22.09 -12.89 2.97
C SER A 579 -23.60 -12.68 2.90
N ALA A 580 -24.34 -13.76 3.13
CA ALA A 580 -25.61 -13.77 3.83
C ALA A 580 -25.87 -15.22 4.27
N PHE A 581 -25.39 -15.62 5.46
CA PHE A 581 -25.56 -16.93 6.10
C PHE A 581 -25.23 -18.18 5.22
N VAL A 582 -24.06 -18.79 5.47
CA VAL A 582 -23.79 -20.21 5.18
C VAL A 582 -23.54 -20.96 6.48
#